data_AF-A0A8H6KEL0-F1
#
_entry.id   AF-A0A8H6KEL0-F1
#
_cell.length_a   1.000
_cell.length_b   1.000
_cell.length_c   1.000
_cell.angle_alpha   90.00
_cell.angle_beta   90.00
_cell.angle_gamma   90.00
#
_symmetry.space_group_name_H-M   'P 1'
#
loop_
_entity.id
_entity.type
_entity.pdbx_description
1 polymer ?
#
loop_
_entity_poly.entity_id
_entity_poly.type
_entity_poly.pdbx_seq_one_letter_code
_entity_poly.pdbx_strand_id
1 'polypeptide(L)'
;MMAYLSAGLLAFLLAYTLTLSLPDLQEMRNPGPAHSQQPPAIKSTFEHLRKLEDLGPAGDEIWNSDVLPREGGFLWVQANNTENREGWGITMFHALHCLQMVREVFKIAAVPSDHDESHYSQLSGRRSVSHSHHVDPKHATHCFSYLYQVITCGADGTLEPPQRKFDAQGRETSWVVNGAGVQHKCRDPQLLWDVVGNSEQKVLERPAWQQGYTVWDAFG
;
A
#
# COMPACT_ATOMS: atom_id res chain seq x y z
N MET A 1 -56.00 -14.21 -44.25
CA MET A 1 -54.56 -14.50 -44.40
C MET A 1 -53.77 -13.20 -44.30
N MET A 2 -53.76 -12.55 -43.13
CA MET A 2 -53.06 -11.27 -42.86
C MET A 2 -52.94 -11.11 -41.33
N ALA A 3 -51.99 -11.80 -40.68
CA ALA A 3 -51.71 -11.60 -39.25
C ALA A 3 -50.32 -12.04 -38.76
N TYR A 4 -49.41 -12.48 -39.65
CA TYR A 4 -48.11 -13.05 -39.24
C TYR A 4 -46.88 -12.26 -39.72
N LEU A 5 -47.06 -11.10 -40.35
CA LEU A 5 -45.95 -10.31 -40.91
C LEU A 5 -45.41 -9.20 -39.99
N SER A 6 -46.04 -8.90 -38.85
CA SER A 6 -45.64 -7.76 -37.99
C SER A 6 -44.63 -8.10 -36.89
N ALA A 7 -44.61 -9.35 -36.40
CA ALA A 7 -43.73 -9.76 -35.30
C ALA A 7 -42.26 -9.89 -35.72
N GLY A 8 -42.02 -10.32 -36.97
CA GLY A 8 -40.65 -10.47 -37.50
C GLY A 8 -39.92 -9.13 -37.65
N LEU A 9 -40.60 -8.10 -38.16
CA LEU A 9 -39.98 -6.78 -38.39
C LEU A 9 -39.57 -6.09 -37.08
N LEU A 10 -40.38 -6.23 -36.01
CA LEU A 10 -40.06 -5.66 -34.70
C LEU A 10 -38.84 -6.34 -34.05
N ALA A 11 -38.70 -7.66 -34.21
CA ALA A 11 -37.54 -8.39 -33.69
C ALA A 11 -36.24 -8.01 -34.41
N PHE A 12 -36.30 -7.79 -35.73
CA PHE A 12 -35.14 -7.33 -36.51
C PHE A 12 -34.74 -5.90 -36.18
N LEU A 13 -35.70 -4.98 -35.95
CA LEU A 13 -35.40 -3.61 -35.57
C LEU A 13 -34.79 -3.51 -34.15
N LEU A 14 -35.26 -4.31 -33.20
CA LEU A 14 -34.68 -4.38 -31.84
C LEU A 14 -33.26 -4.95 -31.83
N ALA A 15 -32.97 -5.96 -32.67
CA ALA A 15 -31.61 -6.48 -32.83
C ALA A 15 -30.66 -5.47 -33.51
N TYR A 16 -31.18 -4.66 -34.44
CA TYR A 16 -30.41 -3.62 -35.13
C TYR A 16 -30.12 -2.41 -34.23
N THR A 17 -31.04 -2.03 -33.33
CA THR A 17 -30.77 -0.95 -32.35
C THR A 17 -29.84 -1.39 -31.22
N LEU A 18 -29.89 -2.66 -30.80
CA LEU A 18 -28.94 -3.24 -29.84
C LEU A 18 -27.51 -3.33 -30.39
N THR A 19 -27.33 -3.50 -31.71
CA THR A 19 -26.00 -3.50 -32.33
C THR A 19 -25.45 -2.10 -32.60
N LEU A 20 -26.31 -1.09 -32.78
CA LEU A 20 -25.89 0.32 -32.96
C LEU A 20 -25.57 1.05 -31.65
N SER A 21 -25.85 0.45 -30.49
CA SER A 21 -25.70 1.10 -29.17
C SER A 21 -24.60 0.48 -28.29
N LEU A 22 -23.83 -0.48 -28.82
CA LEU A 22 -22.64 -0.99 -28.14
C LEU A 22 -21.45 -0.17 -28.62
N PRO A 23 -20.84 0.67 -27.77
CA PRO A 23 -19.56 1.27 -28.11
C PRO A 23 -18.55 0.15 -28.40
N ASP A 24 -17.77 0.34 -29.45
CA ASP A 24 -16.80 -0.60 -29.96
C ASP A 24 -15.80 -0.99 -28.85
N LEU A 25 -15.96 -2.19 -28.29
CA LEU A 25 -15.06 -2.74 -27.26
C LEU A 25 -13.62 -2.90 -27.76
N GLN A 26 -13.37 -2.70 -29.06
CA GLN A 26 -12.07 -2.79 -29.68
C GLN A 26 -11.21 -1.53 -29.49
N GLU A 27 -11.81 -0.37 -29.18
CA GLU A 27 -11.08 0.89 -29.00
C GLU A 27 -10.40 0.99 -27.62
N MET A 28 -10.85 0.20 -26.64
CA MET A 28 -10.18 0.02 -25.34
C MET A 28 -8.93 -0.89 -25.43
N ARG A 29 -8.59 -1.40 -26.63
CA ARG A 29 -7.53 -2.41 -26.82
C ARG A 29 -6.22 -1.88 -27.37
N ASN A 30 -6.08 -0.56 -27.58
CA ASN A 30 -4.81 0.04 -27.98
C ASN A 30 -4.17 0.79 -26.80
N PRO A 31 -3.46 0.09 -25.90
CA PRO A 31 -2.47 0.77 -25.10
C PRO A 31 -1.42 1.30 -26.09
N GLY A 32 -1.20 2.61 -26.13
CA GLY A 32 0.00 3.18 -26.75
C GLY A 32 1.27 2.48 -26.24
N PRO A 33 2.43 2.65 -26.89
CA PRO A 33 3.62 1.86 -26.58
C PRO A 33 3.93 1.95 -25.09
N ALA A 34 3.63 0.87 -24.37
CA ALA A 34 3.86 0.76 -22.95
C ALA A 34 5.37 0.62 -22.78
N HIS A 35 6.06 1.75 -22.64
CA HIS A 35 7.38 1.76 -22.04
C HIS A 35 7.22 1.48 -20.53
N SER A 36 6.80 0.26 -20.20
CA SER A 36 6.88 -0.30 -18.86
C SER A 36 8.32 -0.70 -18.60
N GLN A 37 9.21 0.27 -18.47
CA GLN A 37 10.49 0.01 -17.84
C GLN A 37 10.23 -0.06 -16.34
N GLN A 38 10.05 -1.27 -15.81
CA GLN A 38 10.19 -1.45 -14.37
C GLN A 38 11.57 -0.93 -13.98
N PRO A 39 11.68 -0.14 -12.90
CA PRO A 39 12.98 0.29 -12.42
C PRO A 39 13.85 -0.94 -12.13
N PRO A 40 15.16 -0.88 -12.39
CA PRO A 40 16.05 -1.99 -12.09
C PRO A 40 15.98 -2.31 -10.60
N ALA A 41 15.87 -3.60 -10.28
CA ALA A 41 15.91 -4.04 -8.89
C ALA A 41 17.31 -3.78 -8.30
N ILE A 42 17.35 -3.05 -7.19
CA ILE A 42 18.57 -2.82 -6.41
C ILE A 42 18.60 -3.76 -5.21
N LYS A 43 19.78 -4.30 -4.89
CA LYS A 43 19.97 -5.07 -3.65
C LYS A 43 20.20 -4.09 -2.50
N SER A 44 19.38 -4.19 -1.46
CA SER A 44 19.55 -3.44 -0.22
C SER A 44 19.73 -4.41 0.94
N THR A 45 20.63 -4.08 1.86
CA THR A 45 20.78 -4.79 3.14
C THR A 45 20.20 -3.90 4.22
N PHE A 46 19.30 -4.45 5.03
CA PHE A 46 18.67 -3.67 6.09
C PHE A 46 19.63 -3.45 7.25
N GLU A 47 19.60 -2.24 7.78
CA GLU A 47 20.44 -1.80 8.87
C GLU A 47 19.58 -1.42 10.08
N HIS A 48 20.24 -1.30 11.23
CA HIS A 48 19.58 -0.86 12.45
C HIS A 48 19.49 0.67 12.46
N LEU A 49 18.36 1.21 12.04
CA LEU A 49 18.13 2.65 11.91
C LEU A 49 17.74 3.29 13.25
N ARG A 50 18.65 3.30 14.22
CA ARG A 50 18.41 3.84 15.59
C ARG A 50 17.78 5.24 15.59
N LYS A 51 18.11 6.07 14.60
CA LYS A 51 17.58 7.43 14.45
C LYS A 51 16.05 7.46 14.24
N LEU A 52 15.48 6.42 13.60
CA LEU A 52 14.04 6.28 13.39
C LEU A 52 13.33 5.59 14.56
N GLU A 53 14.08 5.08 15.53
CA GLU A 53 13.56 4.35 16.68
C GLU A 53 13.39 5.22 17.93
N ASP A 54 13.72 6.51 17.83
CA ASP A 54 13.48 7.50 18.88
C ASP A 54 12.02 7.98 18.82
N LEU A 55 11.33 7.95 19.97
CA LEU A 55 9.96 8.47 20.14
C LEU A 55 9.93 9.92 20.66
N GLY A 56 11.08 10.47 21.04
CA GLY A 56 11.20 11.84 21.51
C GLY A 56 11.22 12.87 20.38
N PRO A 57 11.35 14.17 20.73
CA PRO A 57 11.32 15.28 19.77
C PRO A 57 12.37 15.19 18.66
N ALA A 58 13.57 14.64 18.95
CA ALA A 58 14.61 14.45 17.92
C ALA A 58 14.18 13.39 16.89
N GLY A 59 13.60 12.29 17.34
CA GLY A 59 12.93 11.32 16.47
C GLY A 59 11.82 11.97 15.63
N ASP A 60 11.00 12.83 16.21
CA ASP A 60 9.92 13.52 15.49
C ASP A 60 10.46 14.41 14.36
N GLU A 61 11.54 15.14 14.61
CA GLU A 61 12.21 15.94 13.59
C GLU A 61 12.70 15.06 12.43
N ILE A 62 13.31 13.91 12.73
CA ILE A 62 13.79 12.96 11.71
C ILE A 62 12.62 12.39 10.92
N TRP A 63 11.53 11.97 11.58
CA TRP A 63 10.34 11.47 10.89
C TRP A 63 9.72 12.54 9.99
N ASN A 64 9.70 13.80 10.41
CA ASN A 64 9.15 14.90 9.62
C ASN A 64 10.04 15.34 8.44
N SER A 65 11.34 15.02 8.43
CA SER A 65 12.31 15.51 7.44
C SER A 65 12.91 14.43 6.54
N ASP A 66 13.13 13.22 7.08
CA ASP A 66 13.82 12.12 6.38
C ASP A 66 12.85 11.04 5.87
N VAL A 67 11.65 10.89 6.46
CA VAL A 67 10.69 9.83 6.08
C VAL A 67 9.79 10.25 4.94
N LEU A 68 9.35 11.51 4.93
CA LEU A 68 8.53 12.08 3.86
C LEU A 68 9.16 13.35 3.31
N PRO A 69 9.00 13.63 2.00
CA PRO A 69 9.26 14.96 1.47
C PRO A 69 8.41 16.02 2.18
N ARG A 70 8.87 17.27 2.17
CA ARG A 70 8.23 18.42 2.83
C ARG A 70 6.71 18.54 2.60
N GLU A 71 6.26 18.20 1.39
CA GLU A 71 4.85 18.26 0.99
C GLU A 71 4.13 16.92 1.16
N GLY A 72 4.57 16.04 2.07
CA GLY A 72 3.92 14.76 2.39
C GLY A 72 4.09 13.67 1.32
N GLY A 73 4.92 13.89 0.31
CA GLY A 73 5.16 12.93 -0.78
C GLY A 73 4.10 12.90 -1.88
N PHE A 74 3.27 13.95 -1.99
CA PHE A 74 2.37 14.11 -3.12
C PHE A 74 3.12 14.49 -4.40
N LEU A 75 2.69 13.90 -5.52
CA LEU A 75 3.00 14.37 -6.86
C LEU A 75 1.98 15.45 -7.25
N TRP A 76 2.43 16.69 -7.36
CA TRP A 76 1.58 17.80 -7.77
C TRP A 76 1.50 17.88 -9.30
N VAL A 77 0.31 17.65 -9.85
CA VAL A 77 0.04 17.72 -11.30
C VAL A 77 -0.99 18.80 -11.60
N GLN A 78 -1.04 19.27 -12.85
CA GLN A 78 -2.07 20.21 -13.28
C GLN A 78 -3.42 19.51 -13.36
N ALA A 79 -4.45 20.09 -12.73
CA ALA A 79 -5.81 19.60 -12.86
C ALA A 79 -6.36 19.95 -14.25
N ASN A 80 -7.04 19.00 -14.89
CA ASN A 80 -7.56 19.13 -16.25
C ASN A 80 -8.34 20.45 -16.44
N ASN A 81 -7.98 21.20 -17.47
CA ASN A 81 -8.65 22.43 -17.91
C ASN A 81 -8.70 23.56 -16.86
N THR A 82 -7.76 23.59 -15.91
CA THR A 82 -7.63 24.68 -14.91
C THR A 82 -6.17 25.09 -14.68
N GLU A 83 -5.94 26.27 -14.10
CA GLU A 83 -4.62 26.66 -13.56
C GLU A 83 -4.34 26.02 -12.18
N ASN A 84 -5.30 25.28 -11.63
CA ASN A 84 -5.15 24.64 -10.32
C ASN A 84 -4.29 23.38 -10.43
N ARG A 85 -3.52 23.10 -9.38
CA ARG A 85 -2.82 21.83 -9.21
C ARG A 85 -3.62 20.86 -8.34
N GLU A 86 -3.49 19.57 -8.60
CA GLU A 86 -4.01 18.49 -7.77
C GLU A 86 -2.87 17.59 -7.27
N GLY A 87 -3.04 17.04 -6.06
CA GLY A 87 -2.05 16.15 -5.44
C GLY A 87 -2.40 14.69 -5.69
N TRP A 88 -1.51 13.97 -6.37
CA TRP A 88 -1.59 12.53 -6.55
C TRP A 88 -0.69 11.84 -5.52
N GLY A 89 -1.16 10.75 -4.94
CA GLY A 89 -0.31 9.90 -4.12
C GLY A 89 0.69 9.12 -4.96
N ILE A 90 1.82 8.81 -4.35
CA ILE A 90 2.70 7.71 -4.79
C ILE A 90 2.64 6.68 -3.67
N THR A 91 2.31 5.43 -3.98
CA THR A 91 2.02 4.40 -2.98
C THR A 91 3.11 4.25 -1.92
N MET A 92 4.38 4.29 -2.29
CA MET A 92 5.49 4.27 -1.33
C MET A 92 5.37 5.39 -0.29
N PHE A 93 5.16 6.64 -0.72
CA PHE A 93 5.02 7.77 0.21
C PHE A 93 3.71 7.73 0.99
N HIS A 94 2.63 7.28 0.37
CA HIS A 94 1.35 7.09 1.06
C HIS A 94 1.48 6.05 2.19
N ALA A 95 2.16 4.93 1.95
CA ALA A 95 2.44 3.93 2.98
C ALA A 95 3.34 4.48 4.10
N LEU A 96 4.36 5.29 3.77
CA LEU A 96 5.20 5.97 4.76
C LEU A 96 4.41 6.99 5.60
N HIS A 97 3.47 7.71 4.99
CA HIS A 97 2.57 8.62 5.70
C HIS A 97 1.68 7.87 6.69
N CYS A 98 1.07 6.76 6.27
CA CYS A 98 0.31 5.90 7.17
C CYS A 98 1.18 5.35 8.32
N LEU A 99 2.41 4.93 8.03
CA LEU A 99 3.36 4.46 9.05
C LEU A 99 3.68 5.55 10.08
N GLN A 100 3.89 6.80 9.63
CA GLN A 100 4.09 7.93 10.53
C GLN A 100 2.86 8.19 11.40
N MET A 101 1.64 8.13 10.84
CA MET A 101 0.41 8.25 11.63
C MET A 101 0.29 7.15 12.70
N VAL A 102 0.63 5.91 12.36
CA VAL A 102 0.63 4.79 13.33
C VAL A 102 1.64 5.03 14.44
N ARG A 103 2.84 5.54 14.13
CA ARG A 103 3.83 5.94 15.13
C ARG A 103 3.29 7.01 16.09
N GLU A 104 2.61 8.04 15.58
CA GLU A 104 2.04 9.09 16.43
C GLU A 104 0.93 8.57 17.35
N VAL A 105 0.05 7.72 16.85
CA VAL A 105 -0.97 7.06 17.69
C VAL A 105 -0.32 6.19 18.75
N PHE A 106 0.74 5.45 18.40
CA PHE A 106 1.50 4.64 19.35
C PHE A 106 2.13 5.52 20.43
N LYS A 107 2.76 6.64 20.08
CA LYS A 107 3.34 7.58 21.05
C LYS A 107 2.31 8.10 22.04
N ILE A 108 1.13 8.52 21.55
CA ILE A 108 0.05 9.01 22.41
C ILE A 108 -0.43 7.92 23.37
N ALA A 109 -0.51 6.67 22.90
CA ALA A 109 -0.97 5.55 23.72
C ALA A 109 0.10 4.97 24.66
N ALA A 110 1.38 5.09 24.31
CA ALA A 110 2.50 4.46 25.02
C ALA A 110 3.14 5.36 26.08
N VAL A 111 2.89 6.68 26.07
CA VAL A 111 3.33 7.59 27.12
C VAL A 111 2.35 7.49 28.30
N PRO A 112 2.74 6.90 29.45
CA PRO A 112 1.90 6.89 30.63
C PRO A 112 1.85 8.30 31.22
N SER A 113 0.69 8.71 31.73
CA SER A 113 0.53 9.91 32.54
C SER A 113 1.40 9.81 33.81
N ASP A 114 2.49 10.58 33.89
CA ASP A 114 3.29 11.07 35.05
C ASP A 114 3.37 10.31 36.40
N HIS A 115 2.95 9.05 36.52
CA HIS A 115 2.86 8.35 37.81
C HIS A 115 3.37 6.91 37.85
N ASP A 116 4.08 6.41 36.84
CA ASP A 116 4.69 5.08 36.96
C ASP A 116 6.09 5.03 36.34
N GLU A 117 7.06 5.48 37.14
CA GLU A 117 8.48 5.29 36.91
C GLU A 117 8.85 3.87 37.35
N SER A 118 8.58 2.84 36.53
CA SER A 118 8.98 1.48 36.90
C SER A 118 9.30 0.55 35.71
N HIS A 119 10.60 0.22 35.59
CA HIS A 119 11.19 -0.97 34.96
C HIS A 119 11.37 -1.06 33.41
N TYR A 120 12.09 -0.11 32.80
CA TYR A 120 12.86 -0.44 31.57
C TYR A 120 14.22 -1.06 31.92
N SER A 121 14.20 -2.28 32.44
CA SER A 121 15.43 -3.01 32.73
C SER A 121 15.21 -4.52 32.70
N GLN A 122 15.69 -5.11 31.61
CA GLN A 122 16.07 -6.52 31.43
C GLN A 122 14.92 -7.54 31.35
N LEU A 123 14.86 -8.26 30.23
CA LEU A 123 15.05 -9.71 30.20
C LEU A 123 14.87 -10.23 28.76
N SER A 124 15.99 -10.31 28.07
CA SER A 124 16.22 -11.31 27.04
C SER A 124 16.04 -12.71 27.65
N GLY A 125 14.94 -13.39 27.27
CA GLY A 125 14.82 -14.85 27.33
C GLY A 125 14.06 -15.45 28.53
N ARG A 126 12.75 -15.70 28.35
CA ARG A 126 12.06 -17.00 28.50
C ARG A 126 10.53 -16.80 28.61
N ARG A 127 9.81 -17.76 28.01
CA ARG A 127 8.34 -17.85 27.92
C ARG A 127 7.64 -17.75 29.29
N SER A 128 6.61 -16.92 29.39
CA SER A 128 5.41 -17.26 30.17
C SER A 128 4.20 -16.44 29.70
N VAL A 129 3.10 -17.16 29.52
CA VAL A 129 1.75 -16.70 29.19
C VAL A 129 1.16 -15.94 30.38
N SER A 130 0.75 -14.68 30.21
CA SER A 130 -0.48 -14.09 30.79
C SER A 130 -0.63 -12.60 30.45
N HIS A 131 -1.63 -12.30 29.62
CA HIS A 131 -2.46 -11.09 29.48
C HIS A 131 -1.98 -9.76 30.10
N SER A 132 -1.08 -9.08 29.41
CA SER A 132 -1.19 -7.63 29.23
C SER A 132 -0.66 -7.28 27.84
N HIS A 133 -1.51 -6.77 26.95
CA HIS A 133 -1.21 -6.52 25.53
C HIS A 133 -0.29 -5.31 25.29
N HIS A 134 0.54 -4.94 26.26
CA HIS A 134 1.47 -3.83 26.09
C HIS A 134 2.62 -4.29 25.18
N VAL A 135 2.61 -3.77 23.96
CA VAL A 135 3.74 -3.89 23.05
C VAL A 135 4.90 -3.09 23.67
N ASP A 136 6.03 -3.76 23.94
CA ASP A 136 7.27 -3.10 24.38
C ASP A 136 7.60 -1.95 23.42
N PRO A 137 7.72 -0.70 23.88
CA PRO A 137 8.06 0.43 23.00
C PRO A 137 9.34 0.26 22.22
N LYS A 138 10.34 -0.47 22.74
CA LYS A 138 11.55 -0.81 21.96
C LYS A 138 11.23 -1.74 20.79
N HIS A 139 10.30 -2.66 20.97
CA HIS A 139 9.84 -3.54 19.91
C HIS A 139 9.04 -2.75 18.87
N ALA A 140 8.13 -1.86 19.31
CA ALA A 140 7.34 -1.03 18.41
C ALA A 140 8.22 -0.10 17.56
N THR A 141 9.20 0.57 18.16
CA THR A 141 10.09 1.48 17.45
C THR A 141 10.96 0.77 16.43
N HIS A 142 11.52 -0.39 16.80
CA HIS A 142 12.21 -1.27 15.87
C HIS A 142 11.30 -1.74 14.72
N CYS A 143 10.04 -2.08 15.00
CA CYS A 143 9.08 -2.42 13.95
C CYS A 143 8.83 -1.24 13.00
N PHE A 144 8.75 -0.01 13.48
CA PHE A 144 8.60 1.16 12.61
C PHE A 144 9.81 1.39 11.71
N SER A 145 11.03 1.28 12.25
CA SER A 145 12.26 1.42 11.47
C SER A 145 12.44 0.28 10.43
N TYR A 146 12.00 -0.93 10.78
CA TYR A 146 11.96 -2.06 9.86
C TYR A 146 10.91 -1.88 8.75
N LEU A 147 9.69 -1.46 9.08
CA LEU A 147 8.62 -1.22 8.11
C LEU A 147 9.00 -0.09 7.13
N TYR A 148 9.65 0.97 7.61
CA TYR A 148 10.24 1.99 6.74
C TYR A 148 11.13 1.36 5.66
N GLN A 149 12.07 0.50 6.07
CA GLN A 149 12.98 -0.19 5.14
C GLN A 149 12.23 -1.12 4.18
N VAL A 150 11.22 -1.86 4.64
CA VAL A 150 10.39 -2.72 3.79
C VAL A 150 9.65 -1.90 2.73
N ILE A 151 9.02 -0.79 3.11
CA ILE A 151 8.26 0.08 2.20
C ILE A 151 9.19 0.71 1.16
N THR A 152 10.34 1.26 1.58
CA THR A 152 11.33 1.85 0.67
C THR A 152 12.00 0.80 -0.23
N CYS A 153 12.24 -0.42 0.27
CA CYS A 153 12.78 -1.52 -0.54
C CYS A 153 11.80 -1.98 -1.61
N GLY A 154 10.50 -2.01 -1.28
CA GLY A 154 9.44 -2.31 -2.25
C GLY A 154 9.24 -1.20 -3.29
N ALA A 155 9.44 0.05 -2.88
CA ALA A 155 9.35 1.25 -3.73
C ALA A 155 8.17 1.23 -4.69
N ASP A 156 6.96 0.91 -4.20
CA ASP A 156 5.77 0.89 -5.04
C ASP A 156 5.49 2.31 -5.57
N GLY A 157 5.84 2.52 -6.84
CA GLY A 157 5.67 3.77 -7.55
C GLY A 157 4.28 3.95 -8.17
N THR A 158 3.30 3.12 -7.79
CA THR A 158 1.93 3.24 -8.26
C THR A 158 1.39 4.65 -7.97
N LEU A 159 0.81 5.26 -8.99
CA LEU A 159 0.18 6.57 -8.89
C LEU A 159 -1.24 6.41 -8.36
N GLU A 160 -1.59 7.20 -7.35
CA GLU A 160 -2.89 7.18 -6.69
C GLU A 160 -3.61 8.53 -6.90
N PRO A 161 -4.46 8.66 -7.93
CA PRO A 161 -5.23 9.87 -8.16
C PRO A 161 -6.16 10.18 -6.97
N PRO A 162 -6.40 11.46 -6.67
CA PRO A 162 -7.31 11.83 -5.61
C PRO A 162 -8.76 11.45 -5.95
N GLN A 163 -9.44 10.82 -5.00
CA GLN A 163 -10.89 10.64 -5.03
C GLN A 163 -11.59 11.93 -4.59
N ARG A 164 -12.39 12.51 -5.49
CA ARG A 164 -13.11 13.76 -5.24
C ARG A 164 -14.51 13.49 -4.70
N LYS A 165 -14.93 14.27 -3.72
CA LYS A 165 -16.29 14.26 -3.15
C LYS A 165 -17.04 15.50 -3.59
N PHE A 166 -18.27 15.32 -4.06
CA PHE A 166 -19.13 16.39 -4.55
C PHE A 166 -20.39 16.49 -3.69
N ASP A 167 -20.92 17.70 -3.52
CA ASP A 167 -22.23 17.93 -2.92
C ASP A 167 -23.39 17.62 -3.91
N ALA A 168 -24.63 17.74 -3.44
CA ALA A 168 -25.82 17.52 -4.26
C ALA A 168 -25.96 18.51 -5.43
N GLN A 169 -25.21 19.62 -5.42
CA GLN A 169 -25.17 20.63 -6.48
C GLN A 169 -23.98 20.40 -7.44
N GLY A 170 -23.21 19.32 -7.26
CA GLY A 170 -22.05 18.99 -8.10
C GLY A 170 -20.80 19.81 -7.80
N ARG A 171 -20.75 20.55 -6.67
CA ARG A 171 -19.56 21.29 -6.25
C ARG A 171 -18.63 20.38 -5.48
N GLU A 172 -17.34 20.44 -5.79
CA GLU A 172 -16.34 19.69 -5.04
C GLU A 172 -16.25 20.22 -3.60
N THR A 173 -16.32 19.32 -2.63
CA THR A 173 -16.28 19.63 -1.20
C THR A 173 -14.98 19.20 -0.54
N SER A 174 -14.35 18.15 -1.06
CA SER A 174 -13.07 17.62 -0.57
C SER A 174 -12.50 16.62 -1.56
N TRP A 175 -11.21 16.34 -1.40
CA TRP A 175 -10.53 15.24 -2.08
C TRP A 175 -9.75 14.40 -1.06
N VAL A 176 -9.51 13.13 -1.38
CA VAL A 176 -8.74 12.21 -0.54
C VAL A 176 -7.93 11.26 -1.43
N VAL A 177 -6.70 10.97 -1.03
CA VAL A 177 -5.92 9.86 -1.58
C VAL A 177 -5.99 8.72 -0.57
N ASN A 178 -6.69 7.64 -0.90
CA ASN A 178 -6.91 6.49 0.00
C ASN A 178 -6.57 5.14 -0.65
N GLY A 179 -5.99 5.14 -1.86
CA GLY A 179 -5.66 3.94 -2.63
C GLY A 179 -6.84 3.11 -3.15
N ALA A 180 -8.09 3.44 -2.79
CA ALA A 180 -9.23 2.62 -3.16
C ALA A 180 -9.49 2.67 -4.67
N GLY A 181 -9.57 1.50 -5.31
CA GLY A 181 -9.78 1.37 -6.75
C GLY A 181 -8.53 1.61 -7.60
N VAL A 182 -7.35 1.79 -6.99
CA VAL A 182 -6.08 1.92 -7.70
C VAL A 182 -5.47 0.54 -7.94
N GLN A 183 -4.93 0.30 -9.14
CA GLN A 183 -4.30 -0.95 -9.51
C GLN A 183 -2.79 -0.90 -9.26
N HIS A 184 -2.26 -1.93 -8.60
CA HIS A 184 -0.83 -2.09 -8.29
C HIS A 184 -0.21 -3.23 -9.10
N LYS A 185 1.12 -3.18 -9.28
CA LYS A 185 1.91 -4.26 -9.90
C LYS A 185 2.56 -5.13 -8.82
N CYS A 186 1.81 -6.09 -8.31
CA CYS A 186 2.23 -6.96 -7.20
C CYS A 186 3.04 -8.19 -7.65
N ARG A 187 3.87 -8.72 -6.75
CA ARG A 187 4.39 -10.10 -6.86
C ARG A 187 3.30 -11.07 -6.41
N ASP A 188 3.22 -12.24 -7.06
CA ASP A 188 2.30 -13.30 -6.66
C ASP A 188 2.75 -13.92 -5.31
N PRO A 189 1.93 -13.83 -4.25
CA PRO A 189 2.29 -14.36 -2.94
C PRO A 189 2.02 -15.86 -2.79
N GLN A 190 1.43 -16.55 -3.79
CA GLN A 190 0.91 -17.91 -3.60
C GLN A 190 1.97 -18.90 -3.11
N LEU A 191 3.17 -18.90 -3.71
CA LEU A 191 4.26 -19.78 -3.28
C LEU A 191 4.63 -19.54 -1.81
N LEU A 192 4.60 -18.28 -1.34
CA LEU A 192 4.90 -17.95 0.06
C LEU A 192 3.88 -18.58 1.00
N TRP A 193 2.59 -18.46 0.68
CA TRP A 193 1.50 -19.07 1.44
C TRP A 193 1.61 -20.59 1.46
N ASP A 194 1.88 -21.20 0.32
CA ASP A 194 1.98 -22.65 0.19
C ASP A 194 3.15 -23.21 1.01
N VAL A 195 4.34 -22.59 0.91
CA VAL A 195 5.53 -23.03 1.65
C VAL A 195 5.31 -22.91 3.15
N VAL A 196 4.76 -21.79 3.63
CA VAL A 196 4.48 -21.59 5.06
C VAL A 196 3.42 -22.57 5.53
N GLY A 197 2.28 -22.67 4.83
CA GLY A 197 1.19 -23.57 5.21
C GLY A 197 1.61 -25.04 5.23
N ASN A 198 2.44 -25.48 4.28
CA ASN A 198 3.02 -26.82 4.30
C ASN A 198 3.97 -27.02 5.49
N SER A 199 4.77 -26.02 5.82
CA SER A 199 5.72 -26.09 6.94
C SER A 199 5.04 -26.21 8.31
N GLU A 200 3.83 -25.66 8.45
CA GLU A 200 3.00 -25.79 9.65
C GLU A 200 2.46 -27.22 9.84
N GLN A 201 2.21 -27.93 8.74
CA GLN A 201 1.76 -29.33 8.78
C GLN A 201 2.92 -30.30 8.96
N LYS A 202 4.04 -30.03 8.29
CA LYS A 202 5.25 -30.87 8.32
C LYS A 202 6.49 -29.99 8.21
N VAL A 203 7.38 -30.14 9.19
CA VAL A 203 8.68 -29.46 9.20
C VAL A 203 9.43 -29.73 7.90
N LEU A 204 9.80 -28.66 7.20
CA LEU A 204 10.60 -28.72 5.98
C LEU A 204 12.08 -28.90 6.32
N GLU A 205 12.81 -29.52 5.39
CA GLU A 205 14.27 -29.58 5.51
C GLU A 205 14.88 -28.18 5.41
N ARG A 206 15.97 -27.96 6.15
CA ARG A 206 16.66 -26.68 6.14
C ARG A 206 17.31 -26.46 4.77
N PRO A 207 16.95 -25.41 4.01
CA PRO A 207 17.58 -25.13 2.72
C PRO A 207 19.02 -24.65 2.90
N ALA A 208 19.85 -24.82 1.86
CA ALA A 208 21.18 -24.24 1.79
C ALA A 208 21.09 -22.71 1.60
N TRP A 209 20.86 -21.99 2.70
CA TRP A 209 20.66 -20.54 2.70
C TRP A 209 21.93 -19.76 2.39
N GLN A 210 21.80 -18.70 1.59
CA GLN A 210 22.82 -17.68 1.36
C GLN A 210 22.20 -16.28 1.46
N GLN A 211 23.04 -15.26 1.70
CA GLN A 211 22.56 -13.88 1.80
C GLN A 211 21.83 -13.45 0.53
N GLY A 212 20.61 -12.95 0.70
CA GLY A 212 19.75 -12.51 -0.41
C GLY A 212 18.86 -13.61 -1.01
N TYR A 213 18.94 -14.86 -0.55
CA TYR A 213 18.03 -15.91 -0.98
C TYR A 213 16.60 -15.62 -0.49
N THR A 214 15.66 -15.88 -1.38
CA THR A 214 14.23 -15.78 -1.16
C THR A 214 13.59 -17.17 -1.11
N VAL A 215 12.30 -17.24 -0.79
CA VAL A 215 11.54 -18.50 -0.86
C VAL A 215 11.54 -19.06 -2.29
N TRP A 216 11.49 -18.20 -3.32
CA TRP A 216 11.55 -18.64 -4.71
C TRP A 216 12.89 -19.29 -5.07
N ASP A 217 14.01 -18.85 -4.48
CA ASP A 217 15.32 -19.49 -4.72
C ASP A 217 15.44 -20.84 -4.02
N ALA A 218 14.77 -21.01 -2.88
CA ALA A 218 14.88 -22.20 -2.04
C ALA A 218 13.83 -23.28 -2.32
N PHE A 219 12.64 -22.88 -2.80
CA PHE A 219 11.46 -23.74 -2.92
C PHE A 219 10.65 -23.54 -4.21
N GLY A 220 11.08 -22.61 -5.09
CA GLY A 220 10.41 -22.31 -6.36
C GLY A 220 10.87 -23.16 -7.53
#